data_AF-T0R2I1-F1
#
_entry.id   AF-T0R2I1-F1
#
_cell.length_a   1.000
_cell.length_b   1.000
_cell.length_c   1.000
_cell.angle_alpha   90.00
_cell.angle_beta   90.00
_cell.angle_gamma   90.00
#
_symmetry.space_group_name_H-M   'P 1'
#
loop_
_entity.id
_entity.type
_entity.pdbx_description
1 polymer ?
#
loop_
_entity_poly.entity_id
_entity_poly.type
_entity_poly.pdbx_seq_one_letter_code
_entity_poly.pdbx_strand_id
1 'polypeptide(L)'
;MKSEQKRLIERFKELYGNPTYKEMAEITDIQMTRAFRLCNGFEMKLTEYLKISKKIDEKIAETSTVKNTFNTCLDELSVNALMEIEKFCMRKLEVKDIVKSSTIKEVVA
;
A
#
# COMPACT_ATOMS: atom_id res chain seq x y z
N MET A 1 6.25 16.88 -7.51
CA MET A 1 5.86 15.49 -7.86
C MET A 1 4.33 15.41 -7.88
N LYS A 2 3.70 14.82 -8.92
CA LYS A 2 2.25 14.60 -8.97
C LYS A 2 1.81 13.74 -7.76
N SER A 3 0.67 14.04 -7.15
CA SER A 3 0.20 13.42 -5.88
C SER A 3 0.14 11.89 -5.94
N GLU A 4 -0.35 11.33 -7.05
CA GLU A 4 -0.49 9.88 -7.23
C GLU A 4 0.84 9.14 -7.33
N GLN A 5 1.84 9.74 -7.98
CA GLN A 5 3.19 9.16 -8.07
C GLN A 5 3.83 9.07 -6.68
N LYS A 6 3.70 10.14 -5.89
CA LYS A 6 4.20 10.19 -4.52
C LYS A 6 3.59 9.07 -3.69
N ARG A 7 2.27 8.94 -3.74
CA ARG A 7 1.51 7.90 -3.03
C ARG A 7 1.94 6.49 -3.42
N LEU A 8 2.18 6.25 -4.72
CA LEU A 8 2.65 4.96 -5.21
C LEU A 8 4.02 4.59 -4.64
N ILE A 9 4.98 5.51 -4.68
CA ILE A 9 6.33 5.27 -4.16
C ILE A 9 6.34 5.09 -2.65
N GLU A 10 5.58 5.91 -1.92
CA GLU A 10 5.42 5.76 -0.47
C GLU A 10 4.82 4.40 -0.12
N ARG A 11 3.75 3.99 -0.82
CA ARG A 11 3.13 2.68 -0.61
C ARG A 11 4.09 1.53 -0.90
N PHE A 12 4.86 1.62 -1.97
CA PHE A 12 5.90 0.64 -2.28
C PHE A 12 6.93 0.56 -1.14
N LYS A 13 7.42 1.71 -0.67
CA LYS A 13 8.40 1.75 0.42
C LYS A 13 7.87 1.16 1.72
N GLU A 14 6.62 1.44 2.09
CA GLU A 14 5.98 0.83 3.26
C GLU A 14 5.94 -0.70 3.17
N LEU A 15 5.52 -1.24 2.03
CA LEU A 15 5.35 -2.69 1.84
C LEU A 15 6.67 -3.46 1.79
N TYR A 16 7.75 -2.81 1.36
CA TYR A 16 9.07 -3.41 1.21
C TYR A 16 10.08 -2.95 2.28
N GLY A 17 9.63 -2.26 3.34
CA GLY A 17 10.48 -1.90 4.47
C GLY A 17 11.51 -0.80 4.18
N ASN A 18 11.13 0.24 3.43
CA ASN A 18 12.00 1.31 2.96
C ASN A 18 13.25 0.81 2.21
N PRO A 19 13.07 0.10 1.08
CA PRO A 19 14.18 -0.45 0.32
C PRO A 19 15.11 0.65 -0.20
N THR A 20 16.39 0.33 -0.28
CA THR A 20 17.41 1.13 -0.97
C THR A 20 17.08 1.27 -2.46
N TYR A 21 17.72 2.23 -3.14
CA TYR A 21 17.53 2.40 -4.58
C TYR A 21 17.98 1.18 -5.40
N LYS A 22 18.95 0.43 -4.89
CA LYS A 22 19.42 -0.83 -5.49
C LYS A 22 18.34 -1.91 -5.37
N GLU A 23 17.79 -2.11 -4.17
CA GLU A 23 16.73 -3.09 -3.94
C GLU A 23 15.46 -2.73 -4.72
N MET A 24 15.08 -1.45 -4.75
CA MET A 24 13.95 -0.99 -5.58
C MET A 24 14.18 -1.33 -7.05
N ALA A 25 15.39 -1.13 -7.56
CA ALA A 25 15.74 -1.45 -8.94
C ALA A 25 15.61 -2.96 -9.23
N GLU A 26 16.11 -3.79 -8.33
CA GLU A 26 16.04 -5.25 -8.43
C GLU A 26 14.59 -5.77 -8.37
N ILE A 27 13.77 -5.23 -7.46
CA ILE A 27 12.37 -5.64 -7.29
C ILE A 27 11.53 -5.24 -8.50
N THR A 28 11.72 -4.02 -9.00
CA THR A 28 10.84 -3.42 -10.02
C THR A 28 11.35 -3.59 -11.44
N ASP A 29 12.58 -4.08 -11.63
CA ASP A 29 13.26 -4.10 -12.92
C ASP A 29 13.31 -2.69 -13.56
N ILE A 30 13.64 -1.70 -12.73
CA ILE A 30 13.90 -0.31 -13.13
C ILE A 30 15.37 -0.03 -12.87
N GLN A 31 16.06 0.66 -13.77
CA GLN A 31 17.47 1.01 -13.55
C GLN A 31 17.66 1.81 -12.24
N MET A 32 18.71 1.51 -11.47
CA MET A 32 18.98 2.14 -10.18
C MET A 32 19.01 3.67 -10.22
N THR A 33 19.66 4.25 -11.23
CA THR A 33 19.69 5.71 -11.44
C THR A 33 18.31 6.28 -11.71
N ARG A 34 17.43 5.50 -12.37
CA ARG A 34 16.04 5.87 -12.60
C ARG A 34 15.22 5.75 -11.32
N ALA A 35 15.39 4.69 -10.52
CA ALA A 35 14.75 4.55 -9.21
C ALA A 35 15.11 5.72 -8.26
N PHE A 36 16.39 6.13 -8.24
CA PHE A 36 16.84 7.33 -7.53
C PHE A 36 16.10 8.59 -7.99
N ARG A 37 16.02 8.83 -9.31
CA ARG A 37 15.31 10.00 -9.87
C ARG A 37 13.83 9.98 -9.50
N LEU A 38 13.17 8.83 -9.59
CA LEU A 38 11.75 8.70 -9.24
C LEU A 38 11.48 9.02 -7.77
N CYS A 39 12.34 8.53 -6.86
CA CYS A 39 12.25 8.86 -5.44
C CYS A 39 12.48 10.35 -5.15
N ASN A 40 13.25 11.05 -5.98
CA ASN A 40 13.49 12.49 -5.89
C ASN A 40 12.46 13.34 -6.66
N GLY A 41 11.36 12.74 -7.12
CA GLY A 41 10.23 13.48 -7.68
C GLY A 41 10.30 13.79 -9.16
N PHE A 42 11.23 13.19 -9.90
CA PHE A 42 11.22 13.22 -11.37
C PHE A 42 9.96 12.52 -11.90
N GLU A 43 9.45 12.99 -13.04
CA GLU A 43 8.24 12.43 -13.63
C GLU A 43 8.39 10.93 -13.97
N MET A 44 7.41 10.15 -13.55
CA MET A 44 7.30 8.71 -13.79
C MET A 44 6.63 8.44 -15.15
N LYS A 45 7.22 7.54 -15.93
CA LYS A 45 6.63 7.01 -17.16
C LYS A 45 5.53 6.00 -16.81
N LEU A 46 4.56 5.83 -17.70
CA LEU A 46 3.50 4.84 -17.52
C LEU A 46 4.04 3.42 -17.27
N THR A 47 5.09 3.02 -17.99
CA THR A 47 5.71 1.69 -17.82
C THR A 47 6.31 1.49 -16.42
N GLU A 48 6.87 2.54 -15.83
CA GLU A 48 7.44 2.51 -14.48
C GLU A 48 6.34 2.44 -13.42
N TYR A 49 5.25 3.19 -13.64
CA TYR A 49 4.04 3.13 -12.81
C TYR A 49 3.48 1.71 -12.78
N LEU A 50 3.30 1.08 -13.95
CA LEU A 50 2.76 -0.26 -14.05
C LEU A 50 3.67 -1.31 -13.38
N LYS A 51 4.99 -1.21 -13.55
CA LYS A 51 5.96 -2.09 -12.88
C LYS A 51 5.86 -1.99 -11.35
N ILE A 52 5.83 -0.77 -10.81
CA ILE A 52 5.74 -0.55 -9.35
C ILE A 52 4.37 -1.00 -8.82
N SER A 53 3.27 -0.65 -9.49
CA SER A 53 1.91 -1.05 -9.10
C SER A 53 1.78 -2.56 -9.06
N LYS A 54 2.25 -3.26 -10.11
CA LYS A 54 2.23 -4.73 -10.15
C LYS A 54 2.96 -5.34 -8.95
N LYS A 55 4.13 -4.80 -8.58
CA LYS A 55 4.89 -5.30 -7.42
C LYS A 55 4.18 -5.04 -6.09
N ILE A 56 3.51 -3.91 -5.96
CA ILE A 56 2.63 -3.65 -4.81
C ILE A 56 1.53 -4.70 -4.72
N ASP A 57 0.84 -4.98 -5.84
CA ASP A 57 -0.26 -5.93 -5.88
C ASP A 57 0.21 -7.36 -5.58
N GLU A 58 1.34 -7.77 -6.15
CA GLU A 58 2.01 -9.05 -5.86
C GLU A 58 2.38 -9.16 -4.38
N LYS A 59 2.99 -8.11 -3.80
CA LYS A 59 3.40 -8.11 -2.39
C LYS A 59 2.21 -8.19 -1.45
N ILE A 60 1.13 -7.48 -1.76
CA ILE A 60 -0.13 -7.56 -1.02
C ILE A 60 -0.72 -8.97 -1.13
N ALA A 61 -0.73 -9.56 -2.32
CA ALA A 61 -1.23 -10.92 -2.52
C ALA A 61 -0.39 -11.95 -1.73
N GLU A 62 0.93 -11.88 -1.80
CA GLU A 62 1.86 -12.75 -1.06
C GLU A 62 1.72 -12.60 0.46
N THR A 63 1.56 -11.37 0.96
CA THR A 63 1.37 -11.11 2.40
C THR A 63 -0.06 -11.33 2.86
N SER A 64 -1.01 -11.57 1.95
CA SER A 64 -2.41 -11.78 2.29
C SER A 64 -2.72 -13.21 2.73
N THR A 65 -2.06 -13.66 3.81
CA THR A 65 -2.70 -14.62 4.73
C THR A 65 -4.09 -14.11 5.09
N VAL A 66 -4.23 -12.80 5.28
CA VAL A 66 -5.51 -12.12 5.50
C VAL A 66 -6.57 -12.46 4.46
N LYS A 67 -6.26 -12.39 3.15
CA LYS A 67 -7.27 -12.68 2.11
C LYS A 67 -7.68 -14.14 2.11
N ASN A 68 -6.71 -15.04 2.25
CA ASN A 68 -6.98 -16.47 2.34
C ASN A 68 -7.77 -16.80 3.61
N THR A 69 -7.38 -16.25 4.77
CA THR A 69 -8.10 -16.38 6.04
C THR A 69 -9.51 -15.81 5.93
N PHE A 70 -9.73 -14.67 5.27
CA PHE A 70 -11.06 -14.12 5.04
C PHE A 70 -11.93 -15.05 4.20
N ASN A 71 -11.37 -15.61 3.12
CA ASN A 71 -12.09 -16.58 2.31
C ASN A 71 -12.45 -17.84 3.12
N THR A 72 -11.50 -18.38 3.89
CA THR A 72 -11.77 -19.50 4.81
C THR A 72 -12.83 -19.14 5.85
N CYS A 73 -12.79 -17.93 6.42
CA CYS A 73 -13.81 -17.46 7.35
C CYS A 73 -15.20 -17.42 6.71
N LEU A 74 -15.31 -16.96 5.46
CA LEU A 74 -16.59 -16.92 4.74
C LEU A 74 -17.18 -18.32 4.52
N ASP A 75 -16.33 -19.31 4.29
CA ASP A 75 -16.74 -20.69 4.02
C ASP A 75 -17.05 -21.48 5.30
N GLU A 76 -16.35 -21.19 6.42
CA GLU A 76 -16.39 -22.02 7.63
C GLU A 76 -17.14 -21.40 8.82
N LEU A 77 -17.32 -20.07 8.87
CA LEU A 77 -17.90 -19.40 10.05
C LEU A 77 -19.40 -19.16 9.93
N SER A 78 -20.05 -19.10 11.09
CA SER A 78 -21.45 -18.68 11.18
C SER A 78 -21.65 -17.20 10.80
N VAL A 79 -22.85 -16.85 10.37
CA VAL A 79 -23.25 -15.47 10.02
C VAL A 79 -22.96 -14.49 11.15
N ASN A 80 -23.21 -14.86 12.41
CA ASN A 80 -22.95 -14.00 13.57
C ASN A 80 -21.46 -13.69 13.72
N ALA A 81 -20.58 -14.68 13.56
CA ALA A 81 -19.13 -14.48 13.63
C ALA A 81 -18.63 -13.61 12.47
N LEU A 82 -19.20 -13.77 11.26
CA LEU A 82 -18.89 -12.91 10.12
C LEU A 82 -19.29 -11.44 10.36
N MET A 83 -20.45 -11.20 10.98
CA MET A 83 -20.88 -9.84 11.35
C MET A 83 -19.96 -9.18 12.39
N GLU A 84 -19.39 -9.95 13.31
CA GLU A 84 -18.41 -9.42 14.26
C GLU A 84 -17.10 -9.02 13.56
N ILE A 85 -16.62 -9.85 12.63
CA ILE A 85 -15.44 -9.54 11.81
C ILE A 85 -15.70 -8.28 10.97
N GLU A 86 -16.86 -8.17 10.33
CA GLU A 86 -17.24 -6.98 9.55
C GLU A 86 -17.21 -5.71 10.42
N LYS A 87 -17.85 -5.73 11.59
CA LYS A 87 -17.84 -4.60 12.53
C LYS A 87 -16.43 -4.22 12.96
N PHE A 88 -15.57 -5.21 13.21
CA PHE A 88 -14.18 -4.95 13.57
C PHE A 88 -13.42 -4.24 12.45
N CYS A 89 -13.57 -4.71 11.20
CA CYS A 89 -12.95 -4.09 10.03
C CYS A 89 -13.44 -2.65 9.81
N MET A 90 -14.75 -2.43 9.86
CA MET A 90 -15.36 -1.10 9.72
C MET A 90 -14.80 -0.14 10.76
N ARG A 91 -14.71 -0.55 12.02
CA ARG A 91 -14.15 0.29 13.09
C ARG A 91 -12.69 0.66 12.85
N LYS A 92 -11.88 -0.27 12.32
CA LYS A 92 -10.47 0.02 11.98
C LYS A 92 -10.35 1.03 10.84
N LEU A 93 -11.26 0.98 9.87
CA LEU A 93 -11.33 1.95 8.78
C LEU A 93 -11.75 3.34 9.27
N GLU A 94 -12.78 3.41 10.13
CA GLU A 94 -13.23 4.67 10.74
C GLU A 94 -12.12 5.35 11.54
N VAL A 95 -11.38 4.59 12.36
CA VAL A 95 -10.24 5.14 13.13
C VAL A 95 -9.19 5.75 12.20
N LYS A 96 -8.88 5.10 11.07
CA LYS A 96 -7.93 5.65 10.08
C LYS A 96 -8.41 6.98 9.51
N ASP A 97 -9.71 7.10 9.22
CA ASP A 97 -10.27 8.33 8.65
C ASP A 97 -10.29 9.47 9.68
N ILE A 98 -10.57 9.16 10.94
CA ILE A 98 -10.46 10.13 12.05
C ILE A 98 -9.01 10.61 12.20
N VAL A 99 -8.04 9.69 12.25
CA VAL A 99 -6.62 10.04 12.39
C VAL A 99 -6.13 10.90 11.22
N LYS A 100 -6.55 10.61 9.98
CA LYS A 100 -6.26 11.48 8.84
C LYS A 100 -6.84 12.89 9.01
N SER A 101 -8.06 13.00 9.52
CA SER A 101 -8.72 14.30 9.72
C SER A 101 -8.09 15.14 10.84
N SER A 102 -7.52 14.51 11.87
CA SER A 102 -6.83 15.21 12.96
C SER A 102 -5.42 15.66 12.56
N THR A 103 -4.67 14.88 11.78
CA THR A 103 -3.35 15.32 11.25
C THR A 103 -3.46 16.53 10.32
N ILE A 104 -4.58 16.69 9.61
CA ILE A 104 -4.83 17.88 8.77
C ILE A 104 -5.08 19.14 9.64
N LYS A 105 -5.66 18.99 10.83
CA LYS A 105 -5.93 20.14 11.73
C LYS A 105 -4.67 20.68 12.41
N GLU A 106 -3.68 19.84 12.68
CA GLU A 106 -2.42 20.27 13.31
C GLU A 106 -1.43 20.94 12.35
N VAL A 107 -1.56 20.73 11.04
CA VAL A 107 -0.67 21.35 10.02
C VAL A 107 -1.17 22.74 9.57
N VAL A 108 -2.41 23.10 9.92
CA VAL A 108 -3.06 24.36 9.51
C VAL A 108 -3.24 25.33 10.70
N ALA A 109 -2.73 24.98 11.88
CA ALA A 109 -2.75 25.81 13.09
C ALA A 109 -1.39 26.48 13.35
#